data_AF-A0A6B1FKU3-F1
#
_entry.id   AF-A0A6B1FKU3-F1
#
_cell.length_a   1.000
_cell.length_b   1.000
_cell.length_c   1.000
_cell.angle_alpha   90.00
_cell.angle_beta   90.00
_cell.angle_gamma   90.00
#
_symmetry.space_group_name_H-M   'P 1'
#
loop_
_entity.id
_entity.type
_entity.pdbx_description
1 polymer ?
#
loop_
_entity_poly.entity_id
_entity_poly.type
_entity_poly.pdbx_seq_one_letter_code
_entity_poly.pdbx_strand_id
1 'polypeptide(L)'
;MTSRSNILMVFAALTVGATACSDDPTEPEDALTEEEAISLLNAYRGLVATENPEFIEETPTGGIIGCPLGGTAEVNLLGGGDEEFAGDTVRLTLDVSINPMNCRIAAAGAEYVVTGDPRVREQFRMQVVGVFESIEVTGSTVGALAWEHGDRSGSCEMDLALTAEPNFMDPVNPVDATLTGMLCGHQVTIDGAALPFVD
;
A
#
# COMPACT_ATOMS: atom_id res chain seq x y z
N MET A 1 -5.64 -52.87 64.21
CA MET A 1 -5.90 -51.41 64.13
C MET A 1 -6.55 -51.14 62.79
N THR A 2 -7.85 -50.89 62.84
CA THR A 2 -8.72 -50.53 61.71
C THR A 2 -8.58 -49.05 61.40
N SER A 3 -8.33 -48.70 60.14
CA SER A 3 -8.70 -47.38 59.62
C SER A 3 -9.28 -47.54 58.22
N ARG A 4 -10.58 -47.26 58.13
CA ARG A 4 -11.35 -47.09 56.90
C ARG A 4 -11.26 -45.61 56.54
N SER A 5 -10.93 -45.28 55.30
CA SER A 5 -11.24 -43.97 54.73
C SER A 5 -11.91 -44.14 53.37
N ASN A 6 -13.22 -43.83 53.38
CA ASN A 6 -14.03 -43.50 52.22
C ASN A 6 -13.55 -42.18 51.62
N ILE A 7 -13.37 -42.11 50.30
CA ILE A 7 -13.54 -40.83 49.59
C ILE A 7 -14.36 -41.09 48.32
N LEU A 8 -15.43 -40.29 48.25
CA LEU A 8 -16.46 -40.16 47.22
C LEU A 8 -15.94 -40.22 45.77
N MET A 9 -16.63 -41.03 44.95
CA MET A 9 -16.79 -40.77 43.52
C MET A 9 -17.77 -39.61 43.32
N VAL A 10 -17.33 -38.55 42.66
CA VAL A 10 -18.21 -37.52 42.11
C VAL A 10 -18.34 -37.80 40.62
N PHE A 11 -19.50 -38.32 40.21
CA PHE A 11 -19.94 -38.37 38.82
C PHE A 11 -20.45 -36.97 38.44
N ALA A 12 -19.67 -36.22 37.67
CA ALA A 12 -20.15 -35.04 36.99
C ALA A 12 -20.64 -35.46 35.59
N ALA A 13 -21.97 -35.48 35.43
CA ALA A 13 -22.62 -35.64 34.13
C ALA A 13 -22.38 -34.35 33.32
N LEU A 14 -21.48 -34.41 32.32
CA LEU A 14 -21.40 -33.37 31.30
C LEU A 14 -22.46 -33.65 30.23
N THR A 15 -23.50 -32.84 30.26
CA THR A 15 -24.46 -32.61 29.18
C THR A 15 -23.70 -32.20 27.91
N VAL A 16 -23.73 -33.06 26.89
CA VAL A 16 -23.35 -32.72 25.52
C VAL A 16 -24.47 -31.86 24.93
N GLY A 17 -24.37 -30.55 25.14
CA GLY A 17 -25.19 -29.57 24.43
C GLY A 17 -24.62 -29.38 23.03
N ALA A 18 -25.32 -29.92 22.03
CA ALA A 18 -25.12 -29.55 20.65
C ALA A 18 -25.62 -28.10 20.44
N THR A 19 -24.70 -27.14 20.48
CA THR A 19 -24.90 -25.86 19.79
C THR A 19 -24.28 -26.02 18.42
N ALA A 20 -25.12 -25.97 17.39
CA ALA A 20 -24.69 -25.89 16.01
C ALA A 20 -23.73 -24.71 15.84
N CYS A 21 -22.45 -25.00 15.64
CA CYS A 21 -21.49 -24.08 15.05
C CYS A 21 -21.87 -23.92 13.57
N SER A 22 -22.93 -23.16 13.30
CA SER A 22 -23.09 -22.49 12.02
C SER A 22 -22.42 -21.12 12.14
N ASP A 23 -21.11 -21.13 12.38
CA ASP A 23 -20.24 -20.02 12.03
C ASP A 23 -19.97 -20.22 10.54
N ASP A 24 -20.94 -19.85 9.71
CA ASP A 24 -20.65 -19.48 8.34
C ASP A 24 -20.04 -18.09 8.48
N PRO A 25 -18.71 -17.89 8.31
CA PRO A 25 -18.19 -16.55 8.22
C PRO A 25 -18.71 -16.02 6.90
N THR A 26 -19.85 -15.32 6.94
CA THR A 26 -20.27 -14.46 5.85
C THR A 26 -19.12 -13.48 5.68
N GLU A 27 -18.25 -13.78 4.72
CA GLU A 27 -17.20 -12.88 4.27
C GLU A 27 -17.89 -11.52 4.07
N PRO A 28 -17.35 -10.42 4.63
CA PRO A 28 -18.01 -9.13 4.51
C PRO A 28 -18.20 -8.84 3.02
N GLU A 29 -19.46 -8.84 2.56
CA GLU A 29 -19.84 -8.65 1.15
C GLU A 29 -19.37 -7.29 0.59
N ASP A 30 -18.82 -6.44 1.47
CA ASP A 30 -18.30 -5.10 1.20
C ASP A 30 -16.78 -5.04 1.02
N ALA A 31 -16.05 -6.16 1.09
CA ALA A 31 -14.61 -6.16 0.81
C ALA A 31 -14.32 -5.97 -0.70
N LEU A 32 -13.21 -5.31 -1.02
CA LEU A 32 -12.70 -5.28 -2.39
C LEU A 32 -12.18 -6.67 -2.78
N THR A 33 -12.42 -7.08 -4.02
CA THR A 33 -11.68 -8.21 -4.58
C THR A 33 -10.20 -7.84 -4.77
N GLU A 34 -9.32 -8.82 -4.95
CA GLU A 34 -7.91 -8.56 -5.25
C GLU A 34 -7.73 -7.67 -6.50
N GLU A 35 -8.51 -7.94 -7.56
CA GLU A 35 -8.48 -7.14 -8.80
C GLU A 35 -8.92 -5.69 -8.56
N GLU A 36 -9.98 -5.49 -7.75
CA GLU A 36 -10.44 -4.15 -7.38
C GLU A 36 -9.44 -3.41 -6.49
N ALA A 37 -8.77 -4.12 -5.58
CA ALA A 37 -7.73 -3.60 -4.72
C ALA A 37 -6.52 -3.12 -5.55
N ILE A 38 -6.08 -3.91 -6.53
CA ILE A 38 -5.02 -3.53 -7.48
C ILE A 38 -5.45 -2.34 -8.35
N SER A 39 -6.70 -2.32 -8.82
CA SER A 39 -7.24 -1.19 -9.58
C SER A 39 -7.23 0.09 -8.76
N LEU A 40 -7.67 0.04 -7.50
CA LEU A 40 -7.64 1.16 -6.56
C LEU A 40 -6.21 1.66 -6.34
N LEU A 41 -5.25 0.76 -6.11
CA LEU A 41 -3.84 1.11 -5.97
C LEU A 41 -3.31 1.83 -7.23
N ASN A 42 -3.62 1.32 -8.42
CA ASN A 42 -3.19 1.95 -9.68
C ASN A 42 -3.81 3.33 -9.87
N ALA A 43 -5.10 3.50 -9.55
CA ALA A 43 -5.76 4.80 -9.59
C ALA A 43 -5.10 5.79 -8.61
N TYR A 44 -4.78 5.33 -7.39
CA TYR A 44 -4.11 6.15 -6.38
C TYR A 44 -2.68 6.53 -6.81
N ARG A 45 -1.91 5.60 -7.38
CA ARG A 45 -0.55 5.91 -7.89
C ARG A 45 -0.59 6.86 -9.09
N GLY A 46 -1.66 6.78 -9.89
CA GLY A 46 -1.93 7.75 -10.95
C GLY A 46 -2.02 9.19 -10.44
N LEU A 47 -2.59 9.41 -9.25
CA LEU A 47 -2.65 10.74 -8.62
C LEU A 47 -1.24 11.33 -8.40
N VAL A 48 -0.29 10.48 -8.01
CA VAL A 48 1.10 10.87 -7.73
C VAL A 48 1.87 11.10 -9.03
N ALA A 49 1.63 10.29 -10.05
CA ALA A 49 2.35 10.34 -11.32
C ALA A 49 1.87 11.46 -12.26
N THR A 50 0.59 11.85 -12.22
CA THR A 50 0.05 12.88 -13.13
C THR A 50 0.44 14.31 -12.77
N GLU A 51 1.06 14.52 -11.61
CA GLU A 51 1.48 15.85 -11.19
C GLU A 51 2.90 16.14 -11.72
N ASN A 52 2.93 17.25 -12.48
CA ASN A 52 4.05 17.87 -13.16
C ASN A 52 5.41 17.69 -12.42
N PRO A 53 6.50 17.22 -13.07
CA PRO A 53 7.82 17.12 -12.44
C PRO A 53 8.30 18.45 -11.81
N GLU A 54 7.75 19.58 -12.26
CA GLU A 54 7.95 20.91 -11.67
C GLU A 54 7.46 21.02 -10.21
N PHE A 55 6.48 20.22 -9.76
CA PHE A 55 5.95 20.28 -8.39
C PHE A 55 6.99 19.89 -7.33
N ILE A 56 7.90 18.97 -7.66
CA ILE A 56 8.98 18.57 -6.76
C ILE A 56 10.05 19.67 -6.66
N GLU A 57 10.28 20.43 -7.74
CA GLU A 57 11.27 21.51 -7.77
C GLU A 57 10.78 22.79 -7.06
N GLU A 58 9.48 23.11 -7.13
CA GLU A 58 8.95 24.39 -6.63
C GLU A 58 8.36 24.32 -5.21
N THR A 59 8.01 23.14 -4.70
CA THR A 59 7.35 22.96 -3.39
C THR A 59 8.16 22.08 -2.43
N PRO A 60 9.21 22.62 -1.78
CA PRO A 60 10.13 21.83 -0.95
C PRO A 60 9.48 21.18 0.29
N THR A 61 8.26 21.56 0.64
CA THR A 61 7.52 21.05 1.81
C THR A 61 6.24 20.30 1.46
N GLY A 62 5.87 20.23 0.18
CA GLY A 62 4.58 19.72 -0.28
C GLY A 62 3.52 20.80 -0.52
N GLY A 63 2.29 20.39 -0.83
CA GLY A 63 1.19 21.24 -1.24
C GLY A 63 -0.15 20.49 -1.36
N ILE A 64 -1.17 21.19 -1.88
CA ILE A 64 -2.48 20.59 -2.15
C ILE A 64 -2.65 20.49 -3.67
N ILE A 65 -2.95 19.28 -4.14
CA ILE A 65 -3.18 18.96 -5.55
C ILE A 65 -4.65 18.64 -5.79
N GLY A 66 -5.11 18.87 -7.02
CA GLY A 66 -6.46 18.51 -7.46
C GLY A 66 -6.50 17.06 -7.93
N CYS A 67 -7.56 16.33 -7.57
CA CYS A 67 -7.72 14.96 -8.08
C CYS A 67 -8.32 14.95 -9.49
N PRO A 68 -7.98 13.97 -10.35
CA PRO A 68 -8.38 13.96 -11.76
C PRO A 68 -9.89 14.12 -12.01
N LEU A 69 -10.73 13.53 -11.14
CA LEU A 69 -12.19 13.57 -11.27
C LEU A 69 -12.85 14.47 -10.19
N GLY A 70 -12.07 15.24 -9.44
CA GLY A 70 -12.53 16.16 -8.40
C GLY A 70 -12.17 15.75 -6.98
N GLY A 71 -12.28 16.70 -6.05
CA GLY A 71 -11.66 16.58 -4.72
C GLY A 71 -10.20 17.03 -4.74
N THR A 72 -9.48 16.75 -3.65
CA THR A 72 -8.09 17.21 -3.48
C THR A 72 -7.27 16.18 -2.73
N ALA A 73 -5.95 16.24 -2.85
CA ALA A 73 -5.04 15.52 -1.98
C ALA A 73 -3.98 16.46 -1.42
N GLU A 74 -3.66 16.29 -0.14
CA GLU A 74 -2.53 16.97 0.48
C GLU A 74 -1.30 16.08 0.36
N VAL A 75 -0.25 16.60 -0.26
CA VAL A 75 1.05 15.93 -0.43
C VAL A 75 2.05 16.66 0.46
N ASN A 76 2.77 15.93 1.31
CA ASN A 76 3.75 16.47 2.25
C ASN A 76 5.09 15.76 2.05
N LEU A 77 6.18 16.51 1.88
CA LEU A 77 7.53 15.96 1.89
C LEU A 77 8.05 15.93 3.32
N LEU A 78 8.27 14.75 3.88
CA LEU A 78 8.53 14.55 5.31
C LEU A 78 10.00 14.74 5.73
N GLY A 79 10.89 15.03 4.80
CA GLY A 79 12.31 15.28 5.07
C GLY A 79 13.08 15.99 3.95
N GLY A 80 12.41 16.40 2.88
CA GLY A 80 13.08 16.72 1.61
C GLY A 80 13.64 15.47 0.93
N GLY A 81 14.21 15.64 -0.26
CA GLY A 81 15.04 14.60 -0.88
C GLY A 81 16.45 14.69 -0.31
N ASP A 82 16.96 13.62 0.29
CA ASP A 82 18.37 13.56 0.70
C ASP A 82 19.19 12.94 -0.43
N GLU A 83 20.25 13.63 -0.83
CA GLU A 83 21.24 13.16 -1.79
C GLU A 83 22.58 12.92 -1.09
N GLU A 84 23.06 11.68 -1.12
CA GLU A 84 24.33 11.27 -0.53
C GLU A 84 25.30 10.79 -1.61
N PHE A 85 26.52 11.35 -1.61
CA PHE A 85 27.63 10.89 -2.46
C PHE A 85 28.65 10.11 -1.63
N ALA A 86 28.89 8.86 -2.01
CA ALA A 86 29.87 7.99 -1.36
C ALA A 86 30.75 7.29 -2.41
N GLY A 87 31.89 7.90 -2.75
CA GLY A 87 32.76 7.38 -3.80
C GLY A 87 32.12 7.52 -5.19
N ASP A 88 31.85 6.40 -5.84
CA ASP A 88 31.14 6.30 -7.11
C ASP A 88 29.64 5.99 -6.93
N THR A 89 29.16 6.01 -5.69
CA THR A 89 27.75 5.76 -5.38
C THR A 89 27.01 7.07 -5.12
N VAL A 90 25.86 7.24 -5.77
CA VAL A 90 24.87 8.28 -5.47
C VAL A 90 23.65 7.61 -4.85
N ARG A 91 23.16 8.13 -3.73
CA ARG A 91 21.91 7.70 -3.10
C ARG A 91 20.95 8.85 -3.01
N LEU A 92 19.72 8.60 -3.43
CA LEU A 92 18.60 9.52 -3.31
C LEU A 92 17.55 8.86 -2.42
N THR A 93 17.10 9.55 -1.38
CA THR A 93 15.95 9.11 -0.58
C THR A 93 14.85 10.15 -0.60
N LEU A 94 13.62 9.68 -0.77
CA LEU A 94 12.42 10.49 -0.78
C LEU A 94 11.42 9.93 0.23
N ASP A 95 10.81 10.79 1.02
CA ASP A 95 9.78 10.44 1.99
C ASP A 95 8.59 11.38 1.81
N VAL A 96 7.48 10.81 1.33
CA VAL A 96 6.27 11.55 0.98
C VAL A 96 5.12 11.02 1.83
N SER A 97 4.23 11.90 2.24
CA SER A 97 2.92 11.52 2.72
C SER A 97 1.82 12.13 1.88
N ILE A 98 0.86 11.31 1.49
CA ILE A 98 -0.28 11.69 0.66
C ILE A 98 -1.55 11.44 1.47
N ASN A 99 -2.38 12.48 1.57
CA ASN A 99 -3.64 12.45 2.29
C ASN A 99 -4.77 12.90 1.35
N PRO A 100 -5.41 11.97 0.64
CA PRO A 100 -6.56 12.27 -0.20
C PRO A 100 -7.74 12.79 0.65
N MET A 101 -8.49 13.75 0.12
CA MET A 101 -9.66 14.35 0.76
C MET A 101 -10.84 14.34 -0.22
N ASN A 102 -11.70 13.32 -0.13
CA ASN A 102 -12.80 13.07 -1.07
C ASN A 102 -12.33 13.08 -2.54
N CYS A 103 -11.16 12.49 -2.77
CA CYS A 103 -10.48 12.46 -4.05
C CYS A 103 -11.15 11.45 -4.98
N ARG A 104 -11.61 11.88 -6.15
CA ARG A 104 -12.21 11.00 -7.15
C ARG A 104 -11.15 10.59 -8.16
N ILE A 105 -10.96 9.28 -8.30
CA ILE A 105 -9.95 8.65 -9.15
C ILE A 105 -10.58 7.50 -9.91
N ALA A 106 -9.99 7.12 -11.05
CA ALA A 106 -10.48 6.00 -11.83
C ALA A 106 -9.34 5.19 -12.44
N ALA A 107 -9.51 3.87 -12.46
CA ALA A 107 -8.63 2.92 -13.15
C ALA A 107 -9.45 1.72 -13.61
N ALA A 108 -9.03 1.10 -14.72
CA ALA A 108 -9.67 -0.09 -15.30
C ALA A 108 -11.20 0.02 -15.50
N GLY A 109 -11.73 1.23 -15.71
CA GLY A 109 -13.16 1.48 -15.89
C GLY A 109 -13.98 1.58 -14.59
N ALA A 110 -13.33 1.48 -13.42
CA ALA A 110 -13.94 1.71 -12.11
C ALA A 110 -13.59 3.12 -11.59
N GLU A 111 -14.56 3.80 -10.97
CA GLU A 111 -14.37 5.06 -10.25
C GLU A 111 -14.39 4.81 -8.73
N TYR A 112 -13.51 5.49 -8.01
CA TYR A 112 -13.42 5.44 -6.56
C TYR A 112 -13.43 6.85 -5.98
N VAL A 113 -14.08 7.02 -4.83
CA VAL A 113 -13.86 8.19 -3.96
C VAL A 113 -12.97 7.75 -2.82
N VAL A 114 -11.82 8.39 -2.63
CA VAL A 114 -10.86 8.02 -1.58
C VAL A 114 -10.58 9.16 -0.62
N THR A 115 -10.44 8.81 0.64
CA THR A 115 -9.97 9.70 1.71
C THR A 115 -8.89 8.98 2.53
N GLY A 116 -7.80 9.67 2.85
CA GLY A 116 -6.73 9.12 3.68
C GLY A 116 -7.17 9.00 5.14
N ASP A 117 -7.21 7.77 5.67
CA ASP A 117 -7.49 7.53 7.08
C ASP A 117 -6.91 6.16 7.54
N PRO A 118 -5.66 6.11 8.05
CA PRO A 118 -4.67 7.19 8.14
C PRO A 118 -4.05 7.57 6.78
N ARG A 119 -3.40 8.73 6.70
CA ARG A 119 -2.62 9.16 5.53
C ARG A 119 -1.67 8.06 5.03
N VAL A 120 -1.46 8.00 3.72
CA VAL A 120 -0.50 7.09 3.09
C VAL A 120 0.89 7.71 3.18
N ARG A 121 1.91 6.90 3.48
CA ARG A 121 3.32 7.27 3.46
C ARG A 121 4.04 6.43 2.43
N GLU A 122 4.81 7.09 1.60
CA GLU A 122 5.65 6.48 0.59
C GLU A 122 7.10 6.84 0.87
N GLN A 123 7.94 5.82 0.94
CA GLN A 123 9.38 5.99 1.09
C GLN A 123 10.06 5.37 -0.11
N PHE A 124 10.94 6.10 -0.76
CA PHE A 124 11.72 5.63 -1.90
C PHE A 124 13.20 5.84 -1.64
N ARG A 125 14.00 4.90 -2.11
CA ARG A 125 15.44 4.99 -2.14
C ARG A 125 15.93 4.52 -3.49
N MET A 126 16.65 5.39 -4.18
CA MET A 126 17.39 5.06 -5.39
C MET A 126 18.88 5.06 -5.06
N GLN A 127 19.59 4.03 -5.49
CA GLN A 127 21.03 3.93 -5.40
C GLN A 127 21.60 3.68 -6.78
N VAL A 128 22.48 4.58 -7.24
CA VAL A 128 23.23 4.45 -8.49
C VAL A 128 24.69 4.22 -8.14
N VAL A 129 25.30 3.17 -8.70
CA VAL A 129 26.72 2.85 -8.49
C VAL A 129 27.46 2.95 -9.83
N GLY A 130 28.63 3.59 -9.81
CA GLY A 130 29.46 3.80 -11.00
C GLY A 130 28.80 4.74 -12.01
N VAL A 131 29.18 4.62 -13.28
CA VAL A 131 28.51 5.34 -14.39
C VAL A 131 27.29 4.52 -14.84
N PHE A 132 26.29 4.40 -13.95
CA PHE A 132 25.09 3.57 -14.14
C PHE A 132 25.39 2.07 -14.31
N GLU A 133 26.41 1.56 -13.61
CA GLU A 133 26.76 0.13 -13.66
C GLU A 133 25.71 -0.74 -12.95
N SER A 134 25.16 -0.23 -11.85
CA SER A 134 24.00 -0.81 -11.19
C SER A 134 23.10 0.28 -10.64
N ILE A 135 21.80 0.08 -10.78
CA ILE A 135 20.78 0.97 -10.22
C ILE A 135 19.81 0.09 -9.45
N GLU A 136 19.63 0.42 -8.18
CA GLU A 136 18.70 -0.25 -7.30
C GLU A 136 17.67 0.77 -6.85
N VAL A 137 16.40 0.45 -7.01
CA VAL A 137 15.30 1.23 -6.46
C VAL A 137 14.57 0.37 -5.45
N THR A 138 14.48 0.85 -4.22
CA THR A 138 13.67 0.24 -3.17
C THR A 138 12.67 1.26 -2.66
N GLY A 139 11.56 0.78 -2.12
CA GLY A 139 10.59 1.66 -1.49
C GLY A 139 9.54 0.92 -0.70
N SER A 140 8.65 1.68 -0.08
CA SER A 140 7.50 1.14 0.63
C SER A 140 6.32 2.09 0.58
N THR A 141 5.12 1.54 0.49
CA THR A 141 3.85 2.27 0.62
C THR A 141 3.10 1.71 1.82
N VAL A 142 2.91 2.53 2.85
CA VAL A 142 2.27 2.13 4.12
C VAL A 142 1.19 3.14 4.50
N GLY A 143 0.00 2.66 4.86
CA GLY A 143 -1.11 3.50 5.32
C GLY A 143 -2.47 2.86 5.07
N ALA A 144 -3.52 3.67 5.01
CA ALA A 144 -4.82 3.16 4.55
C ALA A 144 -5.62 4.22 3.79
N LEU A 145 -6.58 3.75 3.00
CA LEU A 145 -7.56 4.59 2.34
C LEU A 145 -8.96 4.16 2.75
N ALA A 146 -9.78 5.10 3.20
CA ALA A 146 -11.22 4.93 3.12
C ALA A 146 -11.64 5.07 1.65
N TRP A 147 -12.46 4.16 1.16
CA TRP A 147 -12.89 4.13 -0.25
C TRP A 147 -14.40 3.98 -0.37
N GLU A 148 -14.96 4.56 -1.44
CA GLU A 148 -16.33 4.35 -1.89
C GLU A 148 -16.31 3.93 -3.38
N HIS A 149 -17.10 2.92 -3.74
CA HIS A 149 -17.27 2.44 -5.10
C HIS A 149 -18.71 1.98 -5.34
N GLY A 150 -19.48 2.78 -6.08
CA GLY A 150 -20.92 2.56 -6.23
C GLY A 150 -21.64 2.67 -4.89
N ASP A 151 -22.35 1.61 -4.49
CA ASP A 151 -23.06 1.54 -3.20
C ASP A 151 -22.20 0.90 -2.08
N ARG A 152 -20.95 0.49 -2.37
CA ARG A 152 -20.02 -0.11 -1.39
C ARG A 152 -19.06 0.92 -0.83
N SER A 153 -18.65 0.73 0.41
CA SER A 153 -17.56 1.50 1.04
C SER A 153 -16.79 0.65 2.04
N GLY A 154 -15.54 1.01 2.29
CA GLY A 154 -14.69 0.29 3.23
C GLY A 154 -13.37 0.99 3.48
N SER A 155 -12.45 0.28 4.13
CA SER A 155 -11.05 0.68 4.24
C SER A 155 -10.16 -0.27 3.42
N CYS A 156 -9.05 0.25 2.93
CA CYS A 156 -8.00 -0.50 2.28
C CYS A 156 -6.68 -0.18 2.97
N GLU A 157 -6.21 -1.10 3.81
CA GLU A 157 -4.87 -1.01 4.41
C GLU A 157 -3.81 -1.41 3.38
N MET A 158 -2.67 -0.72 3.41
CA MET A 158 -1.54 -0.94 2.53
C MET A 158 -0.27 -1.12 3.35
N ASP A 159 0.45 -2.20 3.06
CA ASP A 159 1.82 -2.46 3.52
C ASP A 159 2.55 -3.15 2.38
N LEU A 160 3.10 -2.34 1.47
CA LEU A 160 3.72 -2.79 0.24
C LEU A 160 5.19 -2.40 0.23
N ALA A 161 6.05 -3.30 -0.24
CA ALA A 161 7.45 -3.06 -0.54
C ALA A 161 7.65 -3.01 -2.07
N LEU A 162 8.40 -2.02 -2.54
CA LEU A 162 8.84 -1.87 -3.92
C LEU A 162 10.29 -2.30 -4.04
N THR A 163 10.59 -3.10 -5.06
CA THR A 163 11.95 -3.37 -5.52
C THR A 163 11.99 -3.22 -7.04
N ALA A 164 12.97 -2.51 -7.57
CA ALA A 164 13.22 -2.46 -9.00
C ALA A 164 14.72 -2.44 -9.30
N GLU A 165 15.08 -3.07 -10.40
CA GLU A 165 16.43 -3.06 -10.96
C GLU A 165 16.36 -2.49 -12.39
N PRO A 166 16.36 -1.15 -12.54
CA PRO A 166 16.35 -0.52 -13.85
C PRO A 166 17.53 -0.97 -14.72
N ASN A 167 17.23 -1.39 -15.94
CA ASN A 167 18.24 -1.71 -16.95
C ASN A 167 18.18 -0.69 -18.08
N PHE A 168 18.85 0.45 -17.91
CA PHE A 168 18.92 1.49 -18.94
C PHE A 168 19.69 1.06 -20.20
N MET A 169 20.33 -0.11 -20.19
CA MET A 169 20.95 -0.70 -21.37
C MET A 169 19.94 -1.50 -22.22
N ASP A 170 18.76 -1.83 -21.67
CA ASP A 170 17.63 -2.40 -22.40
C ASP A 170 16.57 -1.32 -22.68
N PRO A 171 16.55 -0.72 -23.88
CA PRO A 171 15.57 0.32 -24.22
C PRO A 171 14.15 -0.23 -24.39
N VAL A 172 13.95 -1.55 -24.36
CA VAL A 172 12.63 -2.19 -24.53
C VAL A 172 11.97 -2.42 -23.18
N ASN A 173 12.73 -2.80 -22.16
CA ASN A 173 12.26 -3.00 -20.78
C ASN A 173 13.20 -2.29 -19.80
N PRO A 174 13.10 -0.96 -19.71
CA PRO A 174 14.06 -0.18 -18.93
C PRO A 174 13.95 -0.43 -17.42
N VAL A 175 12.85 -1.03 -16.93
CA VAL A 175 12.60 -1.25 -15.51
C VAL A 175 11.79 -2.52 -15.26
N ASP A 176 12.38 -3.47 -14.55
CA ASP A 176 11.65 -4.54 -13.87
C ASP A 176 11.37 -4.10 -12.43
N ALA A 177 10.14 -3.67 -12.16
CA ALA A 177 9.69 -3.23 -10.84
C ALA A 177 8.60 -4.17 -10.30
N THR A 178 8.79 -4.61 -9.07
CA THR A 178 7.85 -5.50 -8.36
C THR A 178 7.40 -4.84 -7.05
N LEU A 179 6.09 -4.80 -6.85
CA LEU A 179 5.46 -4.46 -5.57
C LEU A 179 4.98 -5.73 -4.88
N THR A 180 5.34 -5.95 -3.62
CA THR A 180 4.91 -7.12 -2.85
C THR A 180 4.45 -6.71 -1.46
N GLY A 181 3.36 -7.30 -0.97
CA GLY A 181 2.92 -7.08 0.41
C GLY A 181 1.41 -7.27 0.59
N MET A 182 0.86 -6.60 1.59
CA MET A 182 -0.58 -6.63 1.90
C MET A 182 -1.29 -5.41 1.29
N LEU A 183 -2.40 -5.66 0.58
CA LEU A 183 -3.23 -4.65 -0.06
C LEU A 183 -4.71 -4.96 0.17
N CYS A 184 -5.40 -4.12 0.93
CA CYS A 184 -6.80 -4.27 1.32
C CYS A 184 -7.15 -5.67 1.89
N GLY A 185 -6.21 -6.28 2.63
CA GLY A 185 -6.36 -7.64 3.18
C GLY A 185 -5.87 -8.78 2.27
N HIS A 186 -5.44 -8.48 1.05
CA HIS A 186 -4.91 -9.47 0.10
C HIS A 186 -3.38 -9.47 0.09
N GLN A 187 -2.77 -10.65 0.07
CA GLN A 187 -1.34 -10.79 -0.19
C GLN A 187 -1.11 -10.70 -1.70
N VAL A 188 -0.44 -9.65 -2.16
CA VAL A 188 -0.25 -9.38 -3.60
C VAL A 188 1.22 -9.41 -4.01
N THR A 189 1.44 -9.68 -5.29
CA THR A 189 2.70 -9.47 -6.02
C THR A 189 2.35 -8.87 -7.38
N ILE A 190 2.79 -7.64 -7.63
CA ILE A 190 2.45 -6.86 -8.82
C ILE A 190 3.75 -6.56 -9.57
N ASP A 191 3.91 -7.20 -10.72
CA ASP A 191 5.03 -6.96 -11.63
C ASP A 191 4.75 -5.81 -12.60
N GLY A 192 5.82 -5.20 -13.12
CA GLY A 192 5.71 -4.07 -14.06
C GLY A 192 5.12 -2.82 -13.41
N ALA A 193 5.30 -2.66 -12.10
CA ALA A 193 4.82 -1.52 -11.36
C ALA A 193 5.48 -0.23 -11.90
N ALA A 194 4.69 0.66 -12.52
CA ALA A 194 5.21 1.93 -13.04
C ALA A 194 5.97 2.69 -11.94
N LEU A 195 7.22 3.08 -12.15
CA LEU A 195 7.93 3.93 -11.20
C LEU A 195 7.42 5.38 -11.37
N PRO A 196 7.22 6.13 -10.28
CA PRO A 196 6.67 7.50 -10.36
C PRO A 196 7.60 8.52 -11.05
N PHE A 197 8.77 8.10 -11.55
CA PHE A 197 9.80 8.98 -12.11
C PHE A 197 10.33 8.53 -13.49
N VAL A 198 9.74 7.49 -14.09
CA VAL A 198 10.22 6.92 -15.37
C VAL A 198 9.07 6.91 -16.37
N ASP A 199 9.03 7.95 -17.21
CA ASP A 199 8.27 8.00 -18.47
C ASP A 199 9.18 7.70 -19.67
#